data_AF-A0A2E6LWJ9-F1
#
_entry.id   AF-A0A2E6LWJ9-F1
#
_cell.length_a   1.000
_cell.length_b   1.000
_cell.length_c   1.000
_cell.angle_alpha   90.00
_cell.angle_beta   90.00
_cell.angle_gamma   90.00
#
_symmetry.space_group_name_H-M   'P 1'
#
loop_
_entity.id
_entity.type
_entity.pdbx_description
1 polymer ?
#
loop_
_entity_poly.entity_id
_entity_poly.type
_entity_poly.pdbx_seq_one_letter_code
_entity_poly.pdbx_strand_id
1 'polypeptide(L)' 'KNEFLIHTYKNRAELEEVLHESIFAYNNLRPHMSLGMQTPEEAHKKASL' A
#
# COMPACT_ATOMS: atom_id res chain seq x y z
N LYS A 1 -11.94 -1.09 5.67
CA LYS A 1 -10.70 -1.55 5.01
C LYS A 1 -10.97 -1.49 3.51
N ASN A 2 -10.33 -0.60 2.75
CA ASN A 2 -10.43 -0.66 1.28
C ASN A 2 -9.66 -1.90 0.82
N GLU A 3 -10.32 -2.75 0.04
CA GLU A 3 -9.78 -3.99 -0.51
C GLU A 3 -8.97 -3.68 -1.78
N PHE A 4 -7.81 -4.31 -1.92
CA PHE A 4 -7.00 -4.27 -3.14
C PHE A 4 -7.23 -5.57 -3.92
N LEU A 5 -6.97 -5.55 -5.24
CA LEU A 5 -7.02 -6.73 -6.09
C LEU A 5 -8.42 -7.39 -6.17
N ILE A 6 -9.48 -6.58 -6.14
CA ILE A 6 -10.88 -7.03 -6.22
C ILE A 6 -11.35 -7.39 -7.63
N HIS A 7 -10.47 -7.28 -8.64
CA HIS A 7 -10.80 -7.48 -10.05
C HIS A 7 -9.87 -8.53 -10.67
N THR A 8 -10.39 -9.30 -11.62
CA THR A 8 -9.58 -10.21 -12.44
C THR A 8 -8.87 -9.43 -13.53
N TYR A 9 -7.57 -9.63 -13.67
CA TYR A 9 -6.75 -8.96 -14.68
C TYR A 9 -6.59 -9.83 -15.92
N LYS A 10 -6.47 -9.20 -17.09
CA LYS A 10 -6.44 -9.91 -18.38
C LYS A 10 -5.15 -10.67 -18.60
N ASN A 11 -4.05 -10.14 -18.08
CA ASN A 11 -2.72 -10.71 -18.20
C ASN A 11 -1.88 -10.39 -16.96
N ARG A 12 -0.74 -11.08 -16.86
CA ARG A 12 0.19 -10.94 -15.74
C ARG A 12 0.80 -9.54 -15.65
N ALA A 13 1.08 -8.88 -16.77
CA ALA A 13 1.72 -7.56 -16.78
C ALA A 13 0.81 -6.50 -16.13
N GLU A 14 -0.47 -6.49 -16.49
CA GLU A 14 -1.48 -5.61 -15.86
C GLU A 14 -1.64 -5.90 -14.35
N LEU A 15 -1.62 -7.17 -13.95
CA LEU A 15 -1.66 -7.54 -12.54
C LEU A 15 -0.42 -7.03 -11.79
N GLU A 16 0.78 -7.18 -12.36
CA GLU A 16 2.03 -6.73 -11.74
C GLU A 16 2.06 -5.20 -11.56
N GLU A 17 1.58 -4.45 -12.55
CA GLU A 17 1.45 -2.99 -12.47
C GLU A 17 0.56 -2.57 -11.32
N VAL A 18 -0.68 -3.09 -11.27
CA VAL A 18 -1.64 -2.73 -10.21
C VAL A 18 -1.20 -3.24 -8.84
N LEU A 19 -0.50 -4.37 -8.77
CA LEU A 19 0.10 -4.87 -7.54
C LEU A 19 1.15 -3.89 -7.00
N HIS A 20 2.06 -3.40 -7.85
CA HIS A 20 3.06 -2.41 -7.45
C HIS A 20 2.43 -1.10 -6.98
N GLU A 21 1.44 -0.60 -7.71
CA GLU A 21 0.69 0.60 -7.31
C GLU A 21 -0.01 0.40 -5.96
N SER A 22 -0.62 -0.77 -5.75
CA SER A 22 -1.32 -1.12 -4.50
C SER A 22 -0.36 -1.15 -3.32
N ILE A 23 0.81 -1.77 -3.48
CA ILE A 23 1.85 -1.83 -2.45
C ILE A 23 2.37 -0.42 -2.14
N PHE A 24 2.66 0.37 -3.18
CA PHE A 24 3.15 1.74 -3.02
C PHE A 24 2.13 2.61 -2.27
N ALA A 25 0.87 2.57 -2.69
CA ALA A 25 -0.20 3.33 -2.05
C ALA A 25 -0.41 2.94 -0.59
N TYR A 26 -0.37 1.64 -0.28
CA TYR A 26 -0.50 1.16 1.10
C TYR A 26 0.63 1.64 2.01
N ASN A 27 1.88 1.61 1.52
CA ASN A 27 3.07 1.95 2.29
C ASN A 27 3.32 3.45 2.42
N ASN A 28 3.00 4.24 1.38
CA ASN A 28 3.44 5.63 1.30
C ASN A 28 2.30 6.65 1.31
N LEU A 29 1.09 6.27 0.87
CA LEU A 29 0.00 7.22 0.68
C LEU A 29 -1.12 7.04 1.71
N ARG A 30 -1.30 5.82 2.23
CA ARG A 30 -2.42 5.49 3.09
C ARG A 30 -2.03 5.55 4.58
N PRO A 31 -2.49 6.58 5.32
CA PRO A 31 -2.33 6.59 6.76
C PRO A 31 -3.27 5.55 7.41
N HIS A 32 -2.77 4.87 8.44
CA HIS A 32 -3.52 3.86 9.17
C HIS A 32 -3.78 4.29 10.61
N MET A 33 -5.00 4.03 11.10
CA MET A 33 -5.40 4.36 12.49
C MET A 33 -4.49 3.68 13.53
N SER A 34 -4.07 2.43 13.27
CA SER A 34 -3.16 1.69 14.15
C SER A 34 -1.76 2.29 14.25
N LEU A 35 -1.40 3.15 13.31
CA LEU A 35 -0.13 3.88 13.28
C LEU A 35 -0.32 5.35 13.67
N GLY A 36 -1.43 5.72 14.31
CA GLY A 36 -1.70 7.10 14.70
C GLY A 36 -1.89 8.04 13.51
N MET A 37 -2.54 7.55 12.44
CA MET A 37 -2.71 8.26 11.17
C MET A 37 -1.40 8.53 10.42
N GLN A 38 -0.38 7.72 10.66
CA GLN A 38 0.83 7.67 9.85
C GLN A 38 0.76 6.58 8.79
N THR A 39 1.55 6.75 7.74
CA THR A 39 1.79 5.68 6.78
C THR A 39 2.79 4.66 7.34
N PRO A 40 2.81 3.41 6.83
CA PRO A 40 3.80 2.43 7.24
C PRO A 40 5.24 2.94 7.07
N GLU A 41 5.53 3.60 5.94
CA GLU A 41 6.86 4.17 5.67
C GLU A 41 7.26 5.24 6.70
N GLU A 42 6.33 6.13 7.08
CA GLU A 42 6.58 7.15 8.10
C GLU A 42 6.82 6.54 9.48
N ALA A 43 6.10 5.48 9.84
CA ALA A 43 6.30 4.77 11.09
C ALA A 43 7.66 4.07 11.13
N HIS A 44 8.07 3.42 10.03
CA HIS A 44 9.39 2.79 9.92
C HIS A 44 10.54 3.80 10.01
N LYS A 45 10.41 4.95 9.34
CA LYS A 45 11.43 6.02 9.41
C LYS A 45 11.59 6.57 10.83
N LYS A 46 10.49 6.78 11.56
CA LYS A 46 10.53 7.23 12.96
C LYS A 46 11.11 6.19 13.92
N ALA A 47 10.87 4.91 13.69
CA ALA A 47 11.41 3.84 14.51
C ALA A 47 12.91 3.59 14.29
N SER A 48 13.46 4.05 13.16
CA SER A 48 14.87 3.94 12.82
C SER A 48 15.73 5.14 13.28
N LEU A 49 15.11 6.12 13.94
CA LEU A 49 15.73 7.30 14.55
C LEU A 49 15.82 7.12 16.06
#